data_AF-A0A3D9Z587-F1
#
_entry.id   AF-A0A3D9Z587-F1
#
_cell.length_a   1.000
_cell.length_b   1.000
_cell.length_c   1.000
_cell.angle_alpha   90.00
_cell.angle_beta   90.00
_cell.angle_gamma   90.00
#
_symmetry.space_group_name_H-M   'P 1'
#
loop_
_entity.id
_entity.type
_entity.pdbx_description
1 polymer ?
#
loop_
_entity_poly.entity_id
_entity_poly.type
_entity_poly.pdbx_seq_one_letter_code
_entity_poly.pdbx_strand_id
1 'polypeptide(L)'
;MIAALLRGAPIDTILNGFVCEGADFVLDAPVVPATLNEVLVKRLSACEDSASSNWTLFSFLAHRASDDVVQRLLAVDPEILQRQAWVFYRTGGDPKLRTLARAHQFGLLSDELREDAARRLESSALQDFDLSFFDRKDVLALIPPMDLVSLGIRLRTDLLPNANEQISTTGEEADLSEDPESHFERINDALSTLEDLASSDLSTAELIKEARDAVRAAITDLEERKRAKEQEEEDHSKEWTYMASAPQAPRQAARLPTDKGKRSVFSDVDQ
;
A
#
# COMPACT_ATOMS: atom_id res chain seq x y z
N MET A 1 -38.28 1.81 1.17
CA MET A 1 -37.44 0.59 1.09
C MET A 1 -36.05 0.82 1.70
N ILE A 2 -35.32 1.86 1.28
CA ILE A 2 -33.97 2.18 1.79
C ILE A 2 -33.92 2.34 3.32
N ALA A 3 -34.91 2.99 3.94
CA ALA A 3 -34.94 3.16 5.39
C ALA A 3 -35.06 1.84 6.19
N ALA A 4 -35.64 0.79 5.61
CA ALA A 4 -35.68 -0.53 6.24
C ALA A 4 -34.32 -1.24 6.07
N LEU A 5 -33.73 -1.11 4.87
CA LEU A 5 -32.40 -1.64 4.58
C LEU A 5 -31.32 -1.06 5.49
N LEU A 6 -31.27 0.27 5.66
CA LEU A 6 -30.27 0.91 6.54
C LEU A 6 -30.38 0.47 8.02
N ARG A 7 -31.59 0.12 8.47
CA ARG A 7 -31.82 -0.34 9.84
C ARG A 7 -31.48 -1.82 10.03
N GLY A 8 -31.73 -2.65 9.02
CA GLY A 8 -31.60 -4.11 9.11
C GLY A 8 -30.35 -4.71 8.49
N ALA A 9 -29.71 -4.02 7.54
CA ALA A 9 -28.54 -4.54 6.84
C ALA A 9 -27.30 -4.56 7.75
N PRO A 10 -26.39 -5.54 7.60
CA PRO A 10 -25.07 -5.52 8.22
C PRO A 10 -24.33 -4.21 7.93
N ILE A 11 -23.52 -3.74 8.87
CA ILE A 11 -22.81 -2.47 8.72
C ILE A 11 -21.88 -2.48 7.51
N ASP A 12 -21.20 -3.60 7.25
CA ASP A 12 -20.32 -3.75 6.09
C ASP A 12 -21.06 -3.62 4.75
N THR A 13 -22.32 -4.08 4.70
CA THR A 13 -23.18 -3.88 3.53
C THR A 13 -23.49 -2.40 3.31
N ILE A 14 -23.69 -1.64 4.40
CA ILE A 14 -23.92 -0.20 4.32
C ILE A 14 -22.66 0.52 3.83
N LEU A 15 -21.52 0.26 4.45
CA LEU A 15 -20.26 0.94 4.16
C LEU A 15 -19.75 0.70 2.74
N ASN A 16 -19.96 -0.50 2.18
CA ASN A 16 -19.50 -0.84 0.84
C ASN A 16 -20.55 -0.60 -0.26
N GLY A 17 -21.83 -0.73 0.08
CA GLY A 17 -22.91 -0.76 -0.92
C GLY A 17 -23.56 0.59 -1.19
N PHE A 18 -23.62 1.48 -0.19
CA PHE A 18 -24.44 2.68 -0.27
C PHE A 18 -23.61 3.94 -0.56
N VAL A 19 -24.29 4.99 -1.00
CA VAL A 19 -23.72 6.34 -1.19
C VAL A 19 -24.71 7.37 -0.66
N CYS A 20 -24.25 8.45 -0.05
CA CYS A 20 -25.13 9.50 0.44
C CYS A 20 -25.58 10.41 -0.69
N GLU A 21 -26.79 10.95 -0.57
CA GLU A 21 -27.24 12.06 -1.40
C GLU A 21 -26.26 13.24 -1.29
N GLY A 22 -25.80 13.73 -2.45
CA GLY A 22 -24.82 14.84 -2.54
C GLY A 22 -23.36 14.43 -2.39
N ALA A 23 -23.04 13.13 -2.23
CA ALA A 23 -21.68 12.62 -2.36
C ALA A 23 -21.31 12.34 -3.83
N ASP A 24 -20.04 12.03 -4.08
CA ASP A 24 -19.55 11.64 -5.40
C ASP A 24 -20.32 10.44 -5.97
N PHE A 25 -20.56 10.45 -7.28
CA PHE A 25 -21.33 9.40 -7.94
C PHE A 25 -20.59 8.06 -7.89
N VAL A 26 -21.30 7.01 -7.45
CA VAL A 26 -20.83 5.63 -7.51
C VAL A 26 -21.82 4.82 -8.33
N LEU A 27 -21.31 4.15 -9.36
CA LEU A 27 -22.12 3.32 -10.24
C LEU A 27 -22.83 2.21 -9.44
N ASP A 28 -24.13 2.04 -9.71
CA ASP A 28 -25.01 1.02 -9.12
C ASP A 28 -25.16 1.04 -7.58
N ALA A 29 -24.69 2.07 -6.89
CA ALA A 29 -24.84 2.21 -5.45
C ALA A 29 -26.21 2.82 -5.06
N PRO A 30 -26.99 2.19 -4.16
CA PRO A 30 -28.21 2.80 -3.66
C PRO A 30 -27.93 4.10 -2.89
N VAL A 31 -28.66 5.16 -3.25
CA VAL A 31 -28.50 6.49 -2.64
C VAL A 31 -29.28 6.57 -1.33
N VAL A 32 -28.61 6.95 -0.24
CA VAL A 32 -29.21 7.28 1.06
C VAL A 32 -29.72 8.72 1.01
N PRO A 33 -31.05 8.95 1.07
CA PRO A 33 -31.60 10.29 1.11
C PRO A 33 -31.23 11.01 2.41
N ALA A 34 -31.07 12.33 2.35
CA ALA A 34 -30.67 13.16 3.50
C ALA A 34 -31.61 13.01 4.72
N THR A 35 -32.88 12.69 4.48
CA THR A 35 -33.87 12.42 5.55
C THR A 35 -33.53 11.22 6.44
N LEU A 36 -32.57 10.39 6.05
CA LEU A 36 -32.11 9.22 6.80
C LEU A 36 -30.72 9.40 7.44
N ASN A 37 -30.12 10.60 7.35
CA ASN A 37 -28.77 10.86 7.86
C ASN A 37 -28.64 10.55 9.35
N GLU A 38 -29.65 10.87 10.17
CA GLU A 38 -29.64 10.55 11.61
C GLU A 38 -29.59 9.04 11.87
N VAL A 39 -30.33 8.26 11.08
CA VAL A 39 -30.33 6.79 11.18
C VAL A 39 -28.96 6.25 10.77
N LEU A 40 -28.38 6.78 9.70
CA LEU A 40 -27.06 6.39 9.22
C LEU A 40 -25.97 6.74 10.23
N VAL A 41 -25.93 7.97 10.75
CA VAL A 41 -24.94 8.41 11.75
C VAL A 41 -24.95 7.52 12.97
N LYS A 42 -26.14 7.16 13.50
CA LYS A 42 -26.25 6.23 14.63
C LYS A 42 -25.68 4.84 14.34
N ARG A 43 -25.78 4.39 13.09
CA ARG A 43 -25.21 3.10 12.65
C ARG A 43 -23.69 3.19 12.53
N LEU A 44 -23.17 4.29 11.98
CA LEU A 44 -21.73 4.54 11.82
C LEU A 44 -21.02 4.71 13.17
N SER A 45 -21.62 5.42 14.13
CA SER A 45 -21.04 5.60 15.47
C SER A 45 -21.00 4.29 16.28
N ALA A 46 -21.84 3.32 15.91
CA ALA A 46 -21.88 2.00 16.52
C ALA A 46 -20.94 0.98 15.84
N CYS A 47 -20.14 1.39 14.86
CA CYS A 47 -19.11 0.53 14.26
C CYS A 47 -18.10 0.09 15.32
N GLU A 48 -17.71 -1.18 15.27
CA GLU A 48 -16.61 -1.71 16.08
C GLU A 48 -15.30 -0.97 15.78
N ASP A 49 -14.52 -0.70 16.82
CA ASP A 49 -13.17 -0.15 16.69
C ASP A 49 -12.16 -1.27 16.45
N SER A 50 -12.02 -1.66 15.19
CA SER A 50 -11.02 -2.62 14.72
C SER A 50 -10.41 -2.13 13.41
N ALA A 51 -9.15 -2.49 13.16
CA ALA A 51 -8.41 -1.95 12.01
C ALA A 51 -9.12 -2.17 10.65
N SER A 52 -9.75 -3.33 10.45
CA SER A 52 -10.51 -3.68 9.24
C SER A 52 -11.85 -2.94 9.15
N SER A 53 -12.59 -2.85 10.25
CA SER A 53 -13.87 -2.12 10.29
C SER A 53 -13.64 -0.63 10.08
N ASN A 54 -12.62 -0.06 10.74
CA ASN A 54 -12.24 1.33 10.60
C ASN A 54 -11.76 1.66 9.19
N TRP A 55 -11.01 0.77 8.54
CA TRP A 55 -10.63 0.94 7.13
C TRP A 55 -11.84 1.15 6.23
N THR A 56 -12.87 0.32 6.40
CA THR A 56 -14.09 0.38 5.59
C THR A 56 -14.94 1.60 5.96
N LEU A 57 -14.99 1.94 7.24
CA LEU A 57 -15.63 3.16 7.74
C LEU A 57 -14.98 4.41 7.13
N PHE A 58 -13.67 4.57 7.23
CA PHE A 58 -12.96 5.71 6.64
C PHE A 58 -13.07 5.71 5.12
N SER A 59 -13.11 4.55 4.47
CA SER A 59 -13.39 4.44 3.03
C SER A 59 -14.76 5.02 2.67
N PHE A 60 -15.80 4.69 3.45
CA PHE A 60 -17.12 5.29 3.29
C PHE A 60 -17.10 6.80 3.56
N LEU A 61 -16.48 7.24 4.66
CA LEU A 61 -16.38 8.66 5.02
C LEU A 61 -15.57 9.47 4.03
N ALA A 62 -14.59 8.90 3.34
CA ALA A 62 -13.78 9.60 2.35
C ALA A 62 -14.47 9.75 0.99
N HIS A 63 -15.29 8.77 0.58
CA HIS A 63 -15.76 8.66 -0.81
C HIS A 63 -17.28 8.61 -0.99
N ARG A 64 -18.02 8.18 0.04
CA ARG A 64 -19.45 7.84 -0.07
C ARG A 64 -20.34 8.65 0.88
N ALA A 65 -19.76 9.27 1.90
CA ALA A 65 -20.48 10.12 2.83
C ALA A 65 -20.64 11.55 2.31
N SER A 66 -21.81 12.14 2.48
CA SER A 66 -22.02 13.57 2.27
C SER A 66 -21.40 14.38 3.42
N ASP A 67 -21.14 15.67 3.20
CA ASP A 67 -20.55 16.54 4.22
C ASP A 67 -21.41 16.61 5.49
N ASP A 68 -22.73 16.61 5.35
CA ASP A 68 -23.67 16.61 6.48
C ASP A 68 -23.54 15.33 7.34
N VAL A 69 -23.37 14.16 6.71
CA VAL A 69 -23.17 12.90 7.46
C VAL A 69 -21.84 12.91 8.20
N VAL A 70 -20.76 13.39 7.57
CA VAL A 70 -19.44 13.48 8.22
C VAL A 70 -19.50 14.44 9.41
N GLN A 71 -20.01 15.66 9.22
CA GLN A 71 -20.11 16.64 10.31
C GLN A 71 -20.97 16.14 11.47
N ARG A 72 -22.12 15.51 11.19
CA ARG A 72 -22.98 14.94 12.24
C ARG A 72 -22.33 13.79 12.98
N LEU A 73 -21.60 12.92 12.27
CA LEU A 73 -20.88 11.82 12.90
C LEU A 73 -19.80 12.35 13.85
N LEU A 74 -18.99 13.30 13.39
CA LEU A 74 -17.94 13.92 14.20
C LEU A 74 -18.47 14.71 15.38
N ALA A 75 -19.68 15.27 15.29
CA ALA A 75 -20.35 15.92 16.42
C ALA A 75 -20.83 14.91 17.49
N VAL A 76 -21.16 13.67 17.09
CA VAL A 76 -21.64 12.61 18.00
C VAL A 76 -20.48 11.81 18.58
N ASP A 77 -19.47 11.49 17.77
CA ASP A 77 -18.30 10.70 18.15
C ASP A 77 -17.02 11.36 17.58
N PRO A 78 -16.46 12.38 18.24
CA PRO A 78 -15.20 13.02 17.81
C PRO A 78 -13.99 12.08 17.87
N GLU A 79 -14.02 11.10 18.79
CA GLU A 79 -12.93 10.14 19.01
C GLU A 79 -12.78 9.15 17.84
N ILE A 80 -13.79 9.07 16.95
CA ILE A 80 -13.75 8.21 15.76
C ILE A 80 -12.53 8.48 14.87
N LEU A 81 -12.00 9.71 14.86
CA LEU A 81 -10.82 10.08 14.07
C LEU A 81 -9.52 9.52 14.64
N GLN A 82 -9.49 9.18 15.93
CA GLN A 82 -8.33 8.61 16.62
C GLN A 82 -8.18 7.11 16.33
N ARG A 83 -9.27 6.45 15.90
CA ARG A 83 -9.31 5.01 15.64
C ARG A 83 -8.24 4.58 14.65
N GLN A 84 -7.60 3.44 14.93
CA GLN A 84 -6.56 2.90 14.06
C GLN A 84 -7.19 2.13 12.89
N ALA A 85 -6.67 2.37 11.69
CA ALA A 85 -7.09 1.67 10.49
C ALA A 85 -5.85 1.17 9.76
N TRP A 86 -6.03 0.23 8.83
CA TRP A 86 -4.96 -0.12 7.91
C TRP A 86 -4.47 1.11 7.15
N VAL A 87 -3.17 1.10 6.84
CA VAL A 87 -2.53 2.16 6.08
C VAL A 87 -2.61 1.79 4.61
N PHE A 88 -3.00 2.73 3.75
CA PHE A 88 -2.92 2.51 2.31
C PHE A 88 -1.48 2.61 1.83
N TYR A 89 -1.17 1.89 0.76
CA TYR A 89 0.17 1.88 0.17
C TYR A 89 0.63 3.26 -0.33
N ARG A 90 -0.33 4.14 -0.67
CA ARG A 90 -0.11 5.55 -1.04
C ARG A 90 -0.93 6.47 -0.17
N THR A 91 -0.28 7.42 0.48
CA THR A 91 -0.89 8.41 1.37
C THR A 91 -1.95 9.27 0.69
N GLY A 92 -1.79 9.62 -0.59
CA GLY A 92 -2.80 10.36 -1.36
C GLY A 92 -4.13 9.61 -1.54
N GLY A 93 -4.08 8.27 -1.49
CA GLY A 93 -5.26 7.39 -1.56
C GLY A 93 -5.80 6.96 -0.19
N ASP A 94 -5.12 7.30 0.91
CA ASP A 94 -5.47 6.81 2.24
C ASP A 94 -6.82 7.37 2.74
N PRO A 95 -7.84 6.53 2.95
CA PRO A 95 -9.15 7.00 3.37
C PRO A 95 -9.18 7.68 4.73
N LYS A 96 -8.28 7.31 5.67
CA LYS A 96 -8.19 7.96 6.97
C LYS A 96 -7.64 9.38 6.79
N LEU A 97 -6.55 9.56 6.04
CA LEU A 97 -6.02 10.89 5.74
C LEU A 97 -7.05 11.77 5.01
N ARG A 98 -7.79 11.22 4.05
CA ARG A 98 -8.89 11.93 3.39
C ARG A 98 -10.00 12.33 4.36
N THR A 99 -10.34 11.48 5.31
CA THR A 99 -11.36 11.81 6.33
C THR A 99 -10.87 12.93 7.26
N LEU A 100 -9.60 12.89 7.67
CA LEU A 100 -8.98 13.97 8.45
C LEU A 100 -8.96 15.29 7.66
N ALA A 101 -8.65 15.25 6.36
CA ALA A 101 -8.70 16.42 5.48
C ALA A 101 -10.11 17.04 5.42
N ARG A 102 -11.16 16.22 5.30
CA ARG A 102 -12.55 16.71 5.38
C ARG A 102 -12.84 17.33 6.75
N ALA A 103 -12.45 16.67 7.84
CA ALA A 103 -12.63 17.22 9.19
C ALA A 103 -11.93 18.57 9.36
N HIS A 104 -10.72 18.73 8.79
CA HIS A 104 -9.97 19.99 8.78
C HIS A 104 -10.70 21.09 8.02
N GLN A 105 -11.24 20.78 6.84
CA GLN A 105 -12.04 21.73 6.05
C GLN A 105 -13.28 22.24 6.80
N PHE A 106 -13.88 21.41 7.66
CA PHE A 106 -15.02 21.78 8.50
C PHE A 106 -14.62 22.50 9.80
N GLY A 107 -13.33 22.64 10.08
CA GLY A 107 -12.84 23.18 11.37
C GLY A 107 -13.13 22.26 12.56
N LEU A 108 -13.29 20.96 12.31
CA LEU A 108 -13.62 19.93 13.31
C LEU A 108 -12.41 19.03 13.67
N LEU A 109 -11.27 19.24 13.03
CA LEU A 109 -10.03 18.51 13.33
C LEU A 109 -9.26 19.19 14.46
N SER A 110 -8.84 18.43 15.46
CA SER A 110 -7.96 18.94 16.52
C SER A 110 -6.54 19.20 16.00
N ASP A 111 -5.84 20.14 16.61
CA ASP A 111 -4.44 20.44 16.25
C ASP A 111 -3.53 19.22 16.42
N GLU A 112 -3.72 18.43 17.47
CA GLU A 112 -2.97 17.18 17.70
C GLU A 112 -3.12 16.18 16.54
N LEU A 113 -4.35 15.91 16.11
CA LEU A 113 -4.60 14.99 14.99
C LEU A 113 -4.08 15.54 13.67
N ARG A 114 -4.13 16.87 13.50
CA ARG A 114 -3.56 17.53 12.32
C ARG A 114 -2.05 17.40 12.29
N GLU A 115 -1.38 17.64 13.42
CA GLU A 115 0.07 17.50 13.55
C GLU A 115 0.51 16.05 13.29
N ASP A 116 -0.20 15.07 13.82
CA ASP A 116 0.07 13.65 13.55
C ASP A 116 -0.07 13.31 12.07
N ALA A 117 -1.11 13.82 11.41
CA ALA A 117 -1.30 13.63 9.99
C ALA A 117 -0.18 14.30 9.18
N ALA A 118 0.23 15.51 9.54
CA ALA A 118 1.33 16.23 8.90
C ALA A 118 2.66 15.49 9.05
N ARG A 119 2.99 15.02 10.26
CA ARG A 119 4.18 14.19 10.53
C ARG A 119 4.19 12.92 9.70
N ARG A 120 3.03 12.26 9.58
CA ARG A 120 2.88 11.05 8.76
C ARG A 120 3.14 11.34 7.27
N LEU A 121 2.56 12.41 6.72
CA LEU A 121 2.77 12.82 5.33
C LEU A 121 4.24 13.18 5.05
N GLU A 122 4.87 13.93 5.96
CA GLU A 122 6.30 14.27 5.87
C GLU A 122 7.19 13.02 5.93
N SER A 123 6.89 12.08 6.82
CA SER A 123 7.62 10.80 6.91
C SER A 123 7.50 10.00 5.62
N SER A 124 6.28 9.84 5.07
CA SER A 124 6.05 9.11 3.83
C SER A 124 6.74 9.76 2.62
N ALA A 125 6.76 11.09 2.56
CA ALA A 125 7.47 11.82 1.52
C ALA A 125 9.00 11.57 1.55
N LEU A 126 9.60 11.60 2.75
CA LEU A 126 11.06 11.57 2.92
C LEU A 126 11.65 10.17 3.06
N GLN A 127 10.88 9.20 3.54
CA GLN A 127 11.35 7.83 3.77
C GLN A 127 10.89 6.87 2.68
N ASP A 128 9.66 7.03 2.18
CA ASP A 128 9.02 6.06 1.28
C ASP A 128 8.92 6.54 -0.18
N PHE A 129 9.47 7.72 -0.50
CA PHE A 129 9.27 8.40 -1.79
C PHE A 129 7.78 8.53 -2.16
N ASP A 130 6.90 8.73 -1.18
CA ASP A 130 5.47 8.86 -1.45
C ASP A 130 5.04 10.32 -1.43
N LEU A 131 4.99 10.91 -2.63
CA LEU A 131 4.47 12.25 -2.87
C LEU A 131 3.05 12.25 -3.45
N SER A 132 2.35 11.12 -3.42
CA SER A 132 1.01 10.97 -4.03
C SER A 132 -0.05 11.93 -3.47
N PHE A 133 0.18 12.53 -2.31
CA PHE A 133 -0.71 13.52 -1.70
C PHE A 133 -0.57 14.94 -2.29
N PHE A 134 0.47 15.24 -3.07
CA PHE A 134 0.68 16.59 -3.64
C PHE A 134 -0.42 16.99 -4.62
N ASP A 135 -1.00 16.04 -5.36
CA ASP A 135 -2.13 16.28 -6.26
C ASP A 135 -3.45 16.56 -5.51
N ARG A 136 -3.46 16.36 -4.19
CA ARG A 136 -4.64 16.39 -3.34
C ARG A 136 -4.58 17.58 -2.39
N LYS A 137 -5.04 18.73 -2.88
CA LYS A 137 -5.06 20.01 -2.14
C LYS A 137 -5.72 19.90 -0.75
N ASP A 138 -6.73 19.04 -0.62
CA ASP A 138 -7.41 18.74 0.63
C ASP A 138 -6.49 18.05 1.64
N VAL A 139 -5.75 17.02 1.21
CA VAL A 139 -4.78 16.30 2.05
C VAL A 139 -3.55 17.18 2.33
N LEU A 140 -3.07 17.91 1.32
CA LEU A 140 -1.94 18.82 1.47
C LEU A 140 -2.20 19.91 2.51
N ALA A 141 -3.45 20.38 2.65
CA ALA A 141 -3.85 21.38 3.65
C ALA A 141 -3.71 20.91 5.11
N LEU A 142 -3.59 19.60 5.34
CA LEU A 142 -3.28 19.06 6.67
C LEU A 142 -1.90 19.52 7.13
N ILE A 143 -0.94 19.68 6.22
CA ILE A 143 0.40 20.18 6.51
C ILE A 143 0.33 21.71 6.72
N PRO A 144 0.78 22.25 7.87
CA PRO A 144 0.88 23.69 8.06
C PRO A 144 1.76 24.35 6.98
N PRO A 145 1.46 25.58 6.53
CA PRO A 145 2.17 26.19 5.40
C PRO A 145 3.69 26.31 5.57
N MET A 146 4.17 26.60 6.79
CA MET A 146 5.61 26.67 7.07
C MET A 146 6.27 25.29 7.01
N ASP A 147 5.57 24.26 7.48
CA ASP A 147 6.05 22.88 7.44
C ASP A 147 6.08 22.37 5.99
N LEU A 148 5.16 22.82 5.14
CA LEU A 148 5.18 22.49 3.71
C LEU A 148 6.39 23.12 2.99
N VAL A 149 6.76 24.36 3.34
CA VAL A 149 7.99 25.00 2.82
C VAL A 149 9.22 24.25 3.32
N SER A 150 9.25 23.87 4.60
CA SER A 150 10.32 23.06 5.19
C SER A 150 10.46 21.72 4.47
N LEU A 151 9.34 21.03 4.22
CA LEU A 151 9.30 19.79 3.47
C LEU A 151 9.90 19.97 2.07
N GLY A 152 9.53 21.03 1.35
CA GLY A 152 10.12 21.34 0.04
C GLY A 152 11.65 21.50 0.08
N ILE A 153 12.18 22.14 1.12
CA ILE A 153 13.64 22.25 1.33
C ILE A 153 14.25 20.88 1.57
N ARG A 154 13.67 20.07 2.46
CA ARG A 154 14.17 18.73 2.80
C ARG A 154 14.12 17.76 1.63
N LEU A 155 13.07 17.83 0.79
CA LEU A 155 13.00 17.05 -0.44
C LEU A 155 14.21 17.35 -1.36
N ARG A 156 14.64 18.61 -1.41
CA ARG A 156 15.81 19.00 -2.20
C ARG A 156 17.15 18.68 -1.52
N THR A 157 17.28 18.91 -0.20
CA THR A 157 18.57 18.81 0.49
C THR A 157 18.86 17.41 1.02
N ASP A 158 17.82 16.63 1.29
CA ASP A 158 17.93 15.34 1.96
C ASP A 158 17.48 14.21 1.02
N LEU A 159 16.27 14.29 0.44
CA LEU A 159 15.71 13.20 -0.37
C LEU A 159 16.47 13.03 -1.69
N LEU A 160 16.54 14.08 -2.51
CA LEU A 160 17.15 14.01 -3.84
C LEU A 160 18.63 13.61 -3.83
N PRO A 161 19.50 14.19 -2.97
CA PRO A 161 20.92 13.82 -2.94
C PRO A 161 21.16 12.38 -2.49
N ASN A 162 20.27 11.83 -1.65
CA ASN A 162 20.36 10.44 -1.17
C ASN A 162 19.52 9.46 -1.99
N ALA A 163 18.89 9.90 -3.09
CA ALA A 163 18.01 9.06 -3.90
C ALA A 163 18.73 7.83 -4.47
N ASN A 164 20.00 7.99 -4.88
CA ASN A 164 20.78 6.89 -5.45
C ASN A 164 21.00 5.74 -4.44
N GLU A 165 21.19 6.04 -3.16
CA GLU A 165 21.34 5.02 -2.11
C GLU A 165 20.03 4.24 -1.95
N GLN A 166 18.90 4.96 -1.84
CA GLN A 166 17.57 4.38 -1.74
C GLN A 166 17.21 3.51 -2.96
N ILE A 167 17.55 3.96 -4.17
CA ILE A 167 17.36 3.22 -5.42
C ILE A 167 18.19 1.93 -5.41
N SER A 168 19.46 2.00 -4.96
CA SER A 168 20.32 0.81 -4.84
C SER A 168 19.73 -0.20 -3.86
N THR A 169 19.35 0.24 -2.66
CA THR A 169 18.71 -0.63 -1.65
C THR A 169 17.44 -1.28 -2.20
N THR A 170 16.59 -0.50 -2.89
CA THR A 170 15.38 -1.03 -3.53
C THR A 170 15.70 -2.13 -4.55
N GLY A 171 16.72 -1.93 -5.40
CA GLY A 171 17.15 -2.95 -6.37
C GLY A 171 17.82 -4.17 -5.75
N GLU A 172 18.51 -4.02 -4.62
CA GLU A 172 19.12 -5.13 -3.88
C GLU A 172 18.07 -6.03 -3.24
N GLU A 173 17.04 -5.42 -2.62
CA GLU A 173 15.96 -6.10 -1.89
C GLU A 173 14.79 -6.57 -2.78
N ALA A 174 14.78 -6.20 -4.05
CA ALA A 174 13.70 -6.49 -4.99
C ALA A 174 13.44 -8.00 -5.17
N ASP A 175 12.15 -8.36 -5.17
CA ASP A 175 11.72 -9.72 -5.51
C ASP A 175 11.83 -9.96 -7.03
N LEU A 176 12.71 -10.87 -7.42
CA LEU A 176 12.94 -11.29 -8.81
C LEU A 176 11.73 -12.01 -9.42
N SER A 177 10.74 -12.43 -8.62
CA SER A 177 9.49 -13.00 -9.14
C SER A 177 8.58 -11.94 -9.76
N GLU A 178 8.68 -10.70 -9.28
CA GLU A 178 7.88 -9.57 -9.73
C GLU A 178 8.51 -8.88 -10.95
N ASP A 179 7.80 -7.90 -11.50
CA ASP A 179 8.29 -7.08 -12.60
C ASP A 179 9.36 -6.10 -12.10
N PRO A 180 10.54 -5.98 -12.77
CA PRO A 180 11.58 -5.07 -12.33
C PRO A 180 11.13 -3.60 -12.21
N GLU A 181 10.25 -3.12 -13.08
CA GLU A 181 9.79 -1.72 -13.04
C GLU A 181 8.86 -1.45 -11.85
N SER A 182 8.07 -2.45 -11.40
CA SER A 182 7.10 -2.25 -10.33
C SER A 182 7.74 -1.89 -8.99
N HIS A 183 8.96 -2.34 -8.73
CA HIS A 183 9.71 -2.00 -7.51
C HIS A 183 10.03 -0.49 -7.41
N PHE A 184 10.11 0.21 -8.55
CA PHE A 184 10.49 1.63 -8.61
C PHE A 184 9.32 2.57 -8.88
N GLU A 185 8.07 2.08 -8.89
CA GLU A 185 6.87 2.87 -9.22
C GLU A 185 6.74 4.13 -8.35
N ARG A 186 6.93 3.99 -7.02
CA ARG A 186 6.84 5.12 -6.08
C ARG A 186 7.90 6.19 -6.34
N ILE A 187 9.15 5.76 -6.50
CA ILE A 187 10.28 6.66 -6.77
C ILE A 187 10.03 7.40 -8.09
N ASN A 188 9.62 6.69 -9.14
CA ASN A 188 9.32 7.30 -10.43
C ASN A 188 8.20 8.35 -10.35
N ASP A 189 7.13 8.07 -9.61
CA ASP A 189 6.02 9.03 -9.44
C ASP A 189 6.40 10.23 -8.59
N ALA A 190 7.20 10.02 -7.53
CA ALA A 190 7.76 11.12 -6.76
C ALA A 190 8.68 12.01 -7.62
N LEU A 191 9.55 11.42 -8.44
CA LEU A 191 10.41 12.19 -9.35
C LEU A 191 9.59 12.97 -10.37
N SER A 192 8.50 12.40 -10.91
CA SER A 192 7.56 13.13 -11.78
C SER A 192 6.93 14.32 -11.04
N THR A 193 6.46 14.09 -9.81
CA THR A 193 5.86 15.13 -8.96
C THR A 193 6.86 16.26 -8.69
N LEU A 194 8.11 15.93 -8.37
CA LEU A 194 9.17 16.91 -8.12
C LEU A 194 9.54 17.69 -9.39
N GLU A 195 9.52 17.04 -10.55
CA GLU A 195 9.77 17.69 -11.84
C GLU A 195 8.70 18.74 -12.16
N ASP A 196 7.42 18.41 -11.91
CA ASP A 196 6.31 19.34 -12.07
C ASP A 196 6.40 20.54 -11.10
N LEU A 197 6.99 20.34 -9.92
CA LEU A 197 7.20 21.39 -8.90
C LEU A 197 8.47 22.20 -9.11
N ALA A 198 9.49 21.64 -9.77
CA ALA A 198 10.80 22.26 -9.97
C ALA A 198 10.69 23.39 -11.01
N SER A 199 10.21 24.56 -10.56
CA SER A 199 10.09 25.77 -11.36
C SER A 199 11.46 26.25 -11.87
N SER A 200 11.88 25.79 -13.05
CA SER A 200 13.11 26.19 -13.79
C SER A 200 14.44 26.16 -13.01
N ASP A 201 14.49 25.53 -11.83
CA ASP A 201 15.72 25.37 -11.07
C ASP A 201 16.57 24.27 -11.69
N LEU A 202 17.57 24.68 -12.48
CA LEU A 202 18.48 23.77 -13.18
C LEU A 202 19.18 22.80 -12.24
N SER A 203 19.55 23.24 -11.03
CA SER A 203 20.26 22.37 -10.08
C SER A 203 19.35 21.27 -9.52
N THR A 204 18.08 21.58 -9.27
CA THR A 204 17.09 20.58 -8.85
C THR A 204 16.76 19.63 -10.01
N ALA A 205 16.66 20.16 -11.23
CA ALA A 205 16.45 19.35 -12.43
C ALA A 205 17.61 18.36 -12.70
N GLU A 206 18.86 18.78 -12.44
CA GLU A 206 20.03 17.89 -12.52
C GLU A 206 19.94 16.74 -11.53
N LEU A 207 19.61 17.00 -10.25
CA LEU A 207 19.44 15.95 -9.24
C LEU A 207 18.31 14.96 -9.59
N ILE A 208 17.17 15.46 -10.09
CA ILE A 208 16.06 14.62 -10.54
C ILE A 208 16.50 13.73 -11.70
N LYS A 209 17.26 14.30 -12.65
CA LYS A 209 17.78 13.55 -13.80
C LYS A 209 18.76 12.46 -13.36
N GLU A 210 19.68 12.77 -12.45
CA GLU A 210 20.61 11.79 -11.88
C GLU A 210 19.86 10.62 -11.22
N ALA A 211 18.83 10.92 -10.43
CA ALA A 211 17.98 9.89 -9.82
C ALA A 211 17.24 9.04 -10.88
N ARG A 212 16.72 9.64 -11.95
CA ARG A 212 16.09 8.91 -13.08
C ARG A 212 17.06 7.97 -13.78
N ASP A 213 18.29 8.44 -14.02
CA ASP A 213 19.33 7.63 -14.65
C ASP A 213 19.74 6.46 -13.74
N ALA A 214 19.80 6.68 -12.43
CA ALA A 214 20.02 5.62 -11.44
C ALA A 214 18.88 4.59 -11.41
N VAL A 215 17.61 5.02 -11.45
CA VAL A 215 16.46 4.11 -11.55
C VAL A 215 16.57 3.24 -12.81
N ARG A 216 16.90 3.83 -13.96
CA ARG A 216 17.04 3.09 -15.23
C ARG A 216 18.16 2.05 -15.15
N ALA A 217 19.28 2.41 -14.54
CA ALA A 217 20.40 1.49 -14.33
C ALA A 217 20.00 0.33 -13.39
N ALA A 218 19.31 0.62 -12.29
CA ALA A 218 18.86 -0.38 -11.34
C ALA A 218 17.84 -1.35 -11.94
N ILE A 219 16.89 -0.87 -12.75
CA ILE A 219 15.95 -1.72 -13.50
C ILE A 219 16.71 -2.65 -14.45
N THR A 220 17.71 -2.12 -15.18
CA THR A 220 18.52 -2.93 -16.11
C THR A 220 19.29 -4.03 -15.37
N ASP A 221 19.92 -3.71 -14.23
CA ASP A 221 20.61 -4.68 -13.38
C ASP A 221 19.64 -5.77 -12.87
N LEU A 222 18.45 -5.36 -12.43
CA LEU A 222 17.45 -6.29 -11.89
C LEU A 222 16.90 -7.23 -12.98
N GLU A 223 16.68 -6.72 -14.20
CA GLU A 223 16.34 -7.55 -15.36
C GLU A 223 17.42 -8.59 -15.66
N GLU A 224 18.69 -8.20 -15.62
CA GLU A 224 19.81 -9.12 -15.85
C GLU A 224 19.88 -10.20 -14.76
N ARG A 225 19.75 -9.81 -13.48
CA ARG A 225 19.68 -10.74 -12.34
C ARG A 225 18.51 -11.71 -12.45
N LYS A 226 17.34 -11.23 -12.86
CA LYS A 226 16.15 -12.06 -13.09
C LYS A 226 16.38 -13.08 -14.20
N ARG A 227 16.89 -12.65 -15.36
CA ARG A 227 17.21 -13.55 -16.49
C ARG A 227 18.26 -14.60 -16.11
N ALA A 228 19.28 -14.23 -15.33
CA ALA A 228 20.30 -15.17 -14.86
C ALA A 228 19.69 -16.25 -13.97
N LYS A 229 18.81 -15.87 -13.02
CA LYS A 229 18.11 -16.81 -12.15
C LYS A 229 17.18 -17.76 -12.93
N GLU A 230 16.43 -17.22 -13.89
CA GLU A 230 15.56 -18.04 -14.76
C GLU A 230 16.37 -19.08 -15.56
N GLN A 231 17.54 -18.69 -16.07
CA GLN A 231 18.45 -19.61 -16.77
C GLN A 231 19.00 -20.70 -15.84
N GLU A 232 19.41 -20.34 -14.62
CA GLU A 232 19.87 -21.33 -13.62
C GLU A 232 18.77 -22.33 -13.27
N GLU A 233 17.53 -21.86 -13.06
CA GLU A 233 16.38 -22.72 -12.78
C GLU A 233 16.05 -23.65 -13.96
N GLU A 234 16.11 -23.16 -15.20
CA GLU A 234 15.96 -23.98 -16.39
C GLU A 234 17.04 -25.05 -16.51
N ASP A 235 18.30 -24.70 -16.25
CA ASP A 235 19.42 -25.62 -16.37
C ASP A 235 19.37 -26.70 -15.28
N HIS A 236 19.01 -26.33 -14.04
CA HIS A 236 18.70 -27.29 -13.00
C HIS A 236 17.52 -28.20 -13.38
N SER A 237 16.46 -27.68 -13.99
CA SER A 237 15.32 -28.48 -14.46
C SER A 237 15.73 -29.48 -15.55
N LYS A 238 16.58 -29.06 -16.50
CA LYS A 238 17.15 -29.93 -17.54
C LYS A 238 18.02 -31.04 -16.91
N GLU A 239 18.84 -30.69 -15.92
CA GLU A 239 19.68 -31.65 -15.17
C GLU A 239 18.81 -32.70 -14.44
N TRP A 240 17.79 -32.27 -13.70
CA TRP A 240 16.86 -33.16 -13.02
C TRP A 240 16.10 -34.07 -13.99
N THR A 241 15.64 -33.52 -15.11
CA THR A 241 14.96 -34.29 -16.16
C THR A 241 15.89 -35.34 -16.77
N TYR A 242 17.16 -34.99 -17.00
CA TYR A 242 18.18 -35.91 -17.47
C TYR A 242 18.45 -37.03 -16.44
N MET A 243 18.61 -36.69 -15.15
CA MET A 243 18.79 -37.68 -14.08
C MET A 243 17.57 -38.61 -13.92
N ALA A 244 16.35 -38.10 -14.08
CA ALA A 244 15.11 -38.88 -13.96
C ALA A 244 14.85 -39.78 -15.18
N SER A 245 15.30 -39.37 -16.37
CA SER A 245 15.13 -40.12 -17.62
C SER A 245 16.32 -41.01 -17.97
N ALA A 246 17.44 -40.87 -17.27
CA ALA A 246 18.58 -41.77 -17.38
C ALA A 246 18.12 -43.22 -17.09
N PRO A 247 18.41 -44.18 -17.98
CA PRO A 247 18.07 -45.57 -17.72
C PRO A 247 18.76 -45.98 -16.41
N GLN A 248 17.98 -46.44 -15.43
CA GLN A 248 18.56 -47.19 -14.31
C GLN A 248 19.38 -48.31 -14.95
N ALA A 249 20.71 -48.23 -14.82
CA ALA A 249 21.59 -49.30 -15.21
C ALA A 249 20.96 -50.57 -14.64
N PRO A 250 20.76 -51.64 -15.44
CA PRO A 250 20.12 -52.83 -14.93
C PRO A 250 20.86 -53.18 -13.65
N ARG A 251 20.14 -53.13 -12.51
CA ARG A 251 20.63 -53.71 -11.26
C ARG A 251 21.10 -55.07 -11.70
N GLN A 252 22.43 -55.25 -11.80
CA GLN A 252 22.97 -56.55 -12.12
C GLN A 252 22.30 -57.45 -11.11
N ALA A 253 21.52 -58.40 -11.61
CA ALA A 253 21.02 -59.47 -10.78
C ALA A 253 22.27 -60.11 -10.23
N ALA A 254 22.67 -59.65 -9.04
CA ALA A 254 23.74 -60.25 -8.27
C ALA A 254 23.29 -61.68 -8.15
N ARG A 255 24.01 -62.56 -8.86
CA ARG A 255 23.86 -64.00 -8.78
C ARG A 255 23.74 -64.31 -7.29
N LEU A 256 22.58 -64.81 -6.88
CA LEU A 256 22.33 -65.29 -5.53
C LEU A 256 23.51 -66.20 -5.14
N PRO A 257 24.35 -65.84 -4.17
CA PRO A 257 25.02 -66.84 -3.39
C PRO A 257 23.94 -67.43 -2.49
N THR A 258 23.66 -68.70 -2.69
CA THR A 258 22.90 -69.53 -1.77
C THR A 258 23.45 -69.36 -0.35
N ASP A 259 22.57 -68.89 0.53
CA ASP A 259 22.49 -69.20 1.96
C ASP A 259 23.75 -69.01 2.82
N LYS A 260 23.75 -67.93 3.63
CA LYS A 260 23.80 -68.00 5.10
C LYS A 260 23.76 -66.61 5.74
N GLY A 261 22.75 -66.36 6.58
CA GLY A 261 22.79 -65.34 7.64
C GLY A 261 21.89 -64.13 7.43
N LYS A 262 20.64 -64.24 7.87
CA LYS A 262 19.74 -63.09 8.09
C LYS A 262 20.36 -62.15 9.13
N ARG A 263 20.72 -60.93 8.75
CA ARG A 263 20.77 -59.77 9.66
C ARG A 263 20.07 -58.60 8.99
N SER A 264 18.86 -58.32 9.46
CA SER A 264 18.06 -57.16 9.09
C SER A 264 18.65 -55.92 9.78
N VAL A 265 18.82 -54.84 9.03
CA VAL A 265 19.33 -53.53 9.50
C VAL A 265 18.20 -52.61 10.00
N PHE A 266 16.94 -53.08 9.95
CA PHE A 266 15.75 -52.30 10.30
C PHE A 266 14.98 -52.91 11.49
N SER A 267 15.68 -53.27 12.58
CA SER A 267 15.00 -53.71 13.82
C SER A 267 15.16 -52.75 15.00
N ASP A 268 15.77 -51.58 14.83
CA ASP A 268 16.20 -50.73 15.96
C ASP A 268 15.53 -49.35 16.01
N VAL A 269 14.36 -49.17 15.39
CA VAL A 269 13.53 -47.98 15.63
C VAL A 269 12.06 -48.38 15.65
N ASP A 270 11.66 -48.99 16.76
CA ASP A 270 10.32 -48.87 17.36
C ASP A 270 10.36 -49.50 18.76
N GLN A 271 10.87 -48.73 19.72
CA GLN A 271 10.45 -48.73 21.14
C GLN A 271 10.54 -47.31 21.70
#